data_AF-A0A0R1MU19-F1
#
_entry.id   AF-A0A0R1MU19-F1
#
_cell.length_a   1.000
_cell.length_b   1.000
_cell.length_c   1.000
_cell.angle_alpha   90.00
_cell.angle_beta   90.00
_cell.angle_gamma   90.00
#
_symmetry.space_group_name_H-M   'P 1'
#
loop_
_entity.id
_entity.type
_entity.pdbx_description
1 polymer ?
#
loop_
_entity_poly.entity_id
_entity_poly.type
_entity_poly.pdbx_seq_one_letter_code
_entity_poly.pdbx_strand_id
1 'polypeptide(L)' 'MKNQIEDFRWSKKQAVIYFHWSLRDFDEADYFEMLEMMSAKDKKDRPIDPGRMFLSYQQKQEKG' A
#
# COMPACT_ATOMS: atom_id res chain seq x y z
N MET A 1 -23.81 -13.15 -15.62
CA MET A 1 -23.75 -13.05 -14.14
C MET A 1 -22.97 -14.17 -13.45
N LYS A 2 -23.07 -15.44 -13.85
CA LYS A 2 -22.38 -16.55 -13.14
C LYS A 2 -20.86 -16.35 -13.00
N ASN A 3 -20.20 -15.91 -14.07
CA ASN A 3 -18.75 -15.68 -14.07
C ASN A 3 -18.33 -14.58 -13.09
N GLN A 4 -19.05 -13.46 -13.03
CA GLN A 4 -18.75 -12.36 -12.11
C GLN A 4 -18.89 -12.77 -10.63
N ILE A 5 -19.86 -13.64 -10.32
CA ILE A 5 -20.03 -14.17 -8.96
C ILE A 5 -18.87 -15.10 -8.61
N GLU A 6 -18.42 -15.92 -9.56
CA GLU A 6 -17.26 -16.79 -9.35
C GLU A 6 -15.96 -15.98 -9.21
N ASP A 7 -15.79 -14.89 -9.97
CA ASP A 7 -14.64 -13.98 -9.83
C ASP A 7 -14.61 -13.34 -8.43
N PHE A 8 -15.77 -12.93 -7.91
CA PHE A 8 -15.89 -12.39 -6.55
C PHE A 8 -15.62 -13.45 -5.47
N ARG A 9 -16.07 -14.69 -5.66
CA ARG A 9 -15.73 -15.80 -4.75
C ARG A 9 -14.25 -16.12 -4.78
N TRP A 10 -13.63 -16.05 -5.96
CA TRP A 10 -12.21 -16.28 -6.11
C TRP A 10 -11.38 -15.22 -5.39
N SER A 11 -11.75 -13.93 -5.50
CA SER A 11 -11.06 -12.84 -4.78
C SER A 11 -11.17 -13.03 -3.26
N LYS A 12 -12.37 -13.37 -2.74
CA LYS A 12 -12.57 -13.69 -1.33
C LYS A 12 -11.68 -14.85 -0.86
N LYS A 13 -11.57 -15.91 -1.66
CA LYS A 13 -10.66 -17.03 -1.37
C LYS A 13 -9.20 -16.58 -1.29
N GLN A 14 -8.74 -15.71 -2.20
CA GLN A 14 -7.36 -15.21 -2.15
C GLN A 14 -7.11 -14.37 -0.90
N ALA A 15 -8.06 -13.52 -0.50
CA ALA A 15 -7.91 -12.69 0.70
C ALA A 15 -7.80 -13.53 1.98
N VAL A 16 -8.63 -14.57 2.11
CA VAL A 16 -8.56 -15.50 3.25
C VAL A 16 -7.21 -16.24 3.29
N ILE A 17 -6.67 -16.66 2.14
CA ILE A 17 -5.41 -17.42 2.09
C ILE A 17 -4.19 -16.53 2.34
N TYR A 18 -4.10 -15.37 1.69
CA TYR A 18 -2.89 -14.55 1.71
C TYR A 18 -2.89 -13.51 2.83
N PHE A 19 -4.02 -12.84 3.05
CA PHE A 19 -4.13 -11.83 4.10
C PHE A 19 -4.55 -12.44 5.44
N HIS A 20 -4.85 -13.75 5.47
CA HIS A 20 -5.33 -14.44 6.67
C HIS A 20 -6.59 -13.81 7.26
N TRP A 21 -7.38 -13.16 6.41
CA TRP A 21 -8.63 -12.51 6.78
C TRP A 21 -9.72 -13.53 7.07
N SER A 22 -10.54 -13.28 8.09
CA SER A 22 -11.80 -14.00 8.22
C SER A 22 -12.75 -13.57 7.10
N LEU A 23 -13.80 -14.35 6.85
CA LEU A 23 -14.81 -13.99 5.85
C LEU A 23 -15.48 -12.65 6.18
N ARG A 24 -15.62 -12.33 7.48
CA ARG A 24 -16.18 -11.07 7.95
C ARG A 24 -15.23 -9.90 7.66
N ASP A 25 -13.94 -10.06 7.91
CA ASP A 25 -12.97 -8.99 7.66
C ASP A 25 -12.95 -8.60 6.18
N PHE A 26 -13.10 -9.58 5.27
CA PHE A 26 -13.28 -9.30 3.85
C PHE A 26 -14.58 -8.54 3.55
N ASP A 27 -15.72 -8.99 4.09
CA ASP A 27 -17.01 -8.35 3.79
C ASP A 27 -17.13 -6.91 4.35
N GLU A 28 -16.41 -6.60 5.44
CA GLU A 28 -16.43 -5.30 6.12
C GLU A 28 -15.22 -4.40 5.80
N ALA A 29 -14.27 -4.87 4.97
CA ALA A 29 -13.06 -4.12 4.65
C ALA A 29 -13.35 -2.80 3.91
N ASP A 30 -12.60 -1.75 4.28
CA ASP A 30 -12.46 -0.58 3.41
C ASP A 30 -11.47 -0.90 2.29
N TYR A 31 -12.01 -1.36 1.16
CA TYR A 31 -11.22 -1.72 -0.01
C TYR A 31 -10.48 -0.54 -0.63
N PHE A 32 -10.94 0.70 -0.44
CA PHE A 32 -10.24 1.87 -0.95
C PHE A 32 -8.96 2.10 -0.14
N GLU A 33 -9.08 2.14 1.19
CA GLU A 33 -7.91 2.27 2.08
C GLU A 33 -6.93 1.10 1.90
N MET A 34 -7.43 -0.13 1.78
CA MET A 34 -6.60 -1.31 1.52
C MET A 34 -5.76 -1.15 0.25
N LEU A 35 -6.35 -0.68 -0.85
CA LEU A 35 -5.64 -0.47 -2.11
C LEU A 35 -4.59 0.65 -1.98
N GLU A 36 -4.90 1.73 -1.28
CA GLU A 36 -3.93 2.80 -0.99
C GLU A 36 -2.74 2.26 -0.19
N MET A 37 -3.00 1.49 0.87
CA MET A 37 -1.97 0.86 1.68
C MET A 37 -1.09 -0.10 0.87
N MET A 38 -1.68 -0.94 0.01
CA MET A 38 -0.93 -1.85 -0.85
C MET A 38 -0.09 -1.12 -1.90
N SER A 39 -0.50 0.09 -2.30
CA SER A 39 0.26 0.94 -3.22
C SER A 39 1.36 1.76 -2.55
N ALA A 40 1.45 1.74 -1.21
CA ALA A 40 2.38 2.55 -0.46
C ALA A 40 3.83 2.21 -0.79
N LYS A 41 4.62 3.23 -1.17
CA LYS A 41 6.03 3.05 -1.51
C LYS A 41 6.89 2.76 -0.28
N ASP A 42 7.91 1.93 -0.48
CA ASP A 42 8.98 1.72 0.49
C ASP A 42 9.65 3.04 0.86
N LYS A 43 10.16 3.14 2.09
CA LYS A 43 10.82 4.36 2.60
C LYS A 43 11.90 4.90 1.68
N LYS A 44 12.66 4.02 1.02
CA LYS A 44 13.73 4.34 0.06
C LYS A 44 13.21 4.92 -1.26
N ASP A 45 11.98 4.59 -1.65
CA ASP A 45 11.36 4.96 -2.92
C ASP A 45 10.35 6.12 -2.76
N ARG A 46 10.19 6.62 -1.53
CA ARG A 46 9.38 7.81 -1.23
C ARG A 46 10.11 9.07 -1.74
N PRO A 47 9.37 10.05 -2.27
CA PRO A 47 9.96 11.35 -2.60
C PRO A 47 10.69 11.93 -1.39
N ILE A 48 11.91 12.42 -1.61
CA ILE A 48 12.64 13.12 -0.56
C ILE A 48 11.98 14.48 -0.35
N ASP A 49 11.64 14.78 0.89
CA ASP A 49 11.14 16.10 1.29
C ASP A 49 12.10 17.20 0.80
N PRO A 50 11.64 18.18 0.01
CA PRO A 50 12.47 19.28 -0.51
C PRO A 50 13.24 20.02 0.59
N GLY A 51 12.66 20.17 1.79
CA GLY A 51 13.33 20.78 2.93
C GLY A 51 14.50 19.94 3.45
N ARG A 52 14.35 18.62 3.49
CA ARG A 52 15.46 17.71 3.83
C ARG A 52 16.55 17.71 2.75
N MET A 53 16.17 17.79 1.48
CA MET A 53 17.11 17.96 0.37
C MET A 53 17.95 19.23 0.56
N PHE A 54 17.31 20.37 0.79
CA PHE A 54 18.00 21.65 0.98
C PHE A 54 19.01 21.62 2.14
N LEU A 55 18.61 21.11 3.31
CA LEU A 55 19.51 20.97 4.47
C LEU A 55 20.72 20.07 4.17
N SER A 56 20.51 18.99 3.42
CA SER A 56 21.60 18.09 3.03
C SER A 56 22.62 18.76 2.10
N TYR A 57 22.20 19.71 1.27
CA TYR A 57 23.09 20.49 0.42
C TYR A 57 23.91 21.50 1.24
N GLN A 58 23.29 22.21 2.19
CA GLN A 58 24.02 23.14 3.06
C GLN A 58 25.12 22.43 3.87
N GLN A 59 24.80 21.28 4.48
CA GLN A 59 25.78 20.51 5.26
C GLN A 59 26.96 19.97 4.42
N LYS A 60 26.76 19.72 3.13
CA LYS A 60 27.83 19.33 2.21
C LYS A 60 28.74 20.51 1.85
N GLN A 61 28.18 21.72 1.75
CA GLN A 61 28.92 22.94 1.45
C GLN A 61 29.79 23.38 2.65
N GLU A 62 29.33 23.16 3.88
CA GLU A 62 30.07 23.53 5.11
C GLU A 62 31.24 22.58 5.45
N LYS A 63 31.28 21.38 4.84
CA LYS A 63 32.29 20.34 5.11
C LYS A 63 33.33 20.18 3.99
N GLY A 64 33.22 20.94 2.91
CA GLY A 64 34.18 20.99 1.79
C GLY A 64 35.05 22.23 1.90
#